data_AF-A0A0G1XR91-F1
#
_entry.id   AF-A0A0G1XR91-F1
#
_cell.length_a   1.000
_cell.length_b   1.000
_cell.length_c   1.000
_cell.angle_alpha   90.00
_cell.angle_beta   90.00
_cell.angle_gamma   90.00
#
_symmetry.space_group_name_H-M   'P 1'
#
loop_
_entity.id
_entity.type
_entity.pdbx_description
1 polymer ?
#
loop_
_entity_poly.entity_id
_entity_poly.type
_entity_poly.pdbx_seq_one_letter_code
_entity_poly.pdbx_strand_id
1 'polypeptide(L)'
;MTVSKERWFTLSLADQLGNIGSEVGRARKWQGKDDQSFWGATTRVLELLDLTQADPRWSARRYEIHRVRESFVDAVLGGKEYGSTLEDLENYCMPFAMVSMRRRMGA
;
A
#
# COMPACT_ATOMS: atom_id res chain seq x y z
N MET A 1 10.47 3.54 -12.20
CA MET A 1 9.90 2.64 -13.23
C MET A 1 8.39 2.60 -12.98
N THR A 2 7.61 3.27 -13.82
CA THR A 2 6.15 3.38 -13.65
C THR A 2 5.51 2.01 -13.92
N VAL A 3 4.68 1.53 -12.99
CA VAL A 3 3.91 0.30 -13.22
C VAL A 3 2.69 0.68 -14.06
N SER A 4 2.50 0.02 -15.21
CA SER A 4 1.31 0.23 -16.04
C SER A 4 0.06 -0.37 -15.37
N LYS A 5 -1.09 0.23 -15.64
CA LYS A 5 -2.39 -0.23 -15.12
C LYS A 5 -2.66 -1.68 -15.50
N GLU A 6 -2.36 -2.04 -16.74
CA GLU A 6 -2.58 -3.37 -17.31
C GLU A 6 -1.79 -4.42 -16.55
N ARG A 7 -0.50 -4.14 -16.27
CA ARG A 7 0.34 -5.04 -15.48
C ARG A 7 -0.11 -5.10 -14.02
N TRP A 8 -0.52 -3.99 -13.43
CA TRP A 8 -1.00 -4.00 -12.04
C TRP A 8 -2.28 -4.84 -11.90
N PHE A 9 -3.15 -4.80 -12.90
CA PHE A 9 -4.44 -5.49 -12.88
C PHE A 9 -4.33 -6.98 -13.17
N THR A 10 -3.15 -7.50 -13.53
CA THR A 10 -2.93 -8.96 -13.56
C THR A 10 -2.61 -9.54 -12.18
N LEU A 11 -2.16 -8.70 -11.24
CA LEU A 11 -1.82 -9.13 -9.88
C LEU A 11 -3.08 -9.52 -9.10
N SER A 12 -2.94 -10.47 -8.17
CA SER A 12 -3.98 -10.75 -7.18
C SER A 12 -4.11 -9.59 -6.19
N LEU A 13 -5.23 -9.47 -5.47
CA LEU A 13 -5.35 -8.44 -4.42
C LEU A 13 -4.25 -8.57 -3.36
N ALA A 14 -3.86 -9.80 -3.01
CA ALA A 14 -2.76 -10.04 -2.07
C ALA A 14 -1.40 -9.55 -2.60
N ASP A 15 -1.13 -9.72 -3.89
CA ASP A 15 0.07 -9.17 -4.53
C ASP A 15 0.05 -7.64 -4.54
N GLN A 16 -1.09 -7.02 -4.85
CA GLN A 16 -1.24 -5.56 -4.86
C GLN A 16 -1.01 -4.98 -3.46
N LEU A 17 -1.69 -5.53 -2.44
CA LEU A 17 -1.55 -5.09 -1.05
C LEU A 17 -0.17 -5.40 -0.45
N GLY A 18 0.46 -6.53 -0.81
CA GLY A 18 1.82 -6.85 -0.38
C GLY A 18 2.87 -5.88 -0.96
N ASN A 19 2.72 -5.52 -2.24
CA ASN A 19 3.58 -4.50 -2.87
C ASN A 19 3.35 -3.10 -2.25
N ILE A 20 2.09 -2.74 -1.95
CA ILE A 20 1.77 -1.50 -1.22
C ILE A 20 2.46 -1.52 0.16
N GLY A 21 2.36 -2.62 0.90
CA GLY A 21 3.02 -2.78 2.20
C GLY A 21 4.53 -2.57 2.17
N SER A 22 5.18 -3.01 1.10
CA SER A 22 6.63 -2.77 0.91
C SER A 22 6.95 -1.28 0.79
N GLU A 23 6.11 -0.51 0.11
CA GLU A 23 6.26 0.95 -0.01
C GLU A 23 5.88 1.69 1.27
N VAL A 24 4.89 1.19 2.03
CA VAL A 24 4.59 1.69 3.39
C VAL A 24 5.79 1.49 4.31
N GLY A 25 6.40 0.30 4.32
CA GLY A 25 7.62 0.04 5.09
C GLY A 25 8.79 0.93 4.67
N ARG A 26 8.92 1.24 3.37
CA ARG A 26 9.89 2.24 2.89
C ARG A 26 9.59 3.65 3.40
N ALA A 27 8.34 4.09 3.38
CA ALA A 27 7.94 5.38 3.94
C ALA A 27 8.28 5.43 5.44
N ARG A 28 7.86 4.43 6.22
CA ARG A 28 8.18 4.32 7.65
C ARG A 28 9.69 4.36 7.90
N LYS A 29 10.48 3.62 7.11
CA LYS A 29 11.94 3.55 7.25
C LYS A 29 12.60 4.93 7.17
N TRP A 30 12.13 5.79 6.26
CA TRP A 30 12.73 7.09 5.96
C TRP A 30 12.07 8.28 6.65
N GLN A 31 10.93 8.06 7.33
CA GLN A 31 10.25 9.08 8.11
C GLN A 31 11.21 9.75 9.11
N GLY A 32 11.33 11.08 9.03
CA GLY A 32 12.22 11.88 9.88
C GLY A 32 13.72 11.67 9.65
N LYS A 33 14.12 10.94 8.59
CA LYS A 33 15.54 10.67 8.26
C LYS A 33 15.96 11.27 6.93
N ASP A 34 15.12 11.09 5.90
CA ASP A 34 15.38 11.61 4.55
C ASP A 34 14.05 11.94 3.88
N ASP A 35 13.77 13.23 3.72
CA ASP A 35 12.49 13.71 3.20
C ASP A 35 12.28 13.28 1.75
N GLN A 36 13.33 13.26 0.93
CA GLN A 36 13.22 12.84 -0.46
C GLN A 36 12.78 11.37 -0.57
N SER A 37 13.42 10.48 0.19
CA SER A 37 13.06 9.06 0.22
C SER A 37 11.70 8.82 0.86
N PHE A 38 11.37 9.58 1.92
CA PHE A 38 10.06 9.52 2.56
C PHE A 38 8.94 9.88 1.59
N TRP A 39 9.00 11.08 1.00
CA TRP A 39 7.98 11.55 0.06
C TRP A 39 7.95 10.74 -1.24
N GLY A 40 9.09 10.23 -1.68
CA GLY A 40 9.16 9.29 -2.81
C GLY A 40 8.39 7.99 -2.55
N ALA A 41 8.53 7.40 -1.35
CA ALA A 41 7.77 6.22 -0.96
C ALA A 41 6.29 6.55 -0.73
N THR A 42 5.97 7.67 -0.09
CA THR A 42 4.60 8.13 0.14
C THR A 42 3.83 8.33 -1.16
N THR A 43 4.43 9.03 -2.13
CA THR A 43 3.85 9.20 -3.47
C THR A 43 3.59 7.85 -4.11
N ARG A 44 4.54 6.92 -3.97
CA ARG A 44 4.41 5.58 -4.54
C ARG A 44 3.28 4.76 -3.91
N VAL A 45 3.08 4.83 -2.59
CA VAL A 45 1.95 4.19 -1.91
C VAL A 45 0.62 4.71 -2.47
N LEU A 46 0.48 6.02 -2.62
CA LEU A 46 -0.74 6.64 -3.16
C LEU A 46 -1.01 6.23 -4.60
N GLU A 47 0.00 6.23 -5.48
CA GLU A 47 -0.13 5.73 -6.85
C GLU A 47 -0.65 4.29 -6.90
N LEU A 48 -0.11 3.41 -6.05
CA LEU A 48 -0.48 2.00 -6.01
C LEU A 48 -1.89 1.79 -5.44
N LEU A 49 -2.29 2.57 -4.45
CA LEU A 49 -3.66 2.56 -3.92
C LEU A 49 -4.66 3.06 -4.95
N ASP A 50 -4.35 4.14 -5.66
CA ASP A 50 -5.20 4.68 -6.72
C ASP A 50 -5.36 3.67 -7.88
N LEU A 51 -4.27 2.99 -8.27
CA LEU A 51 -4.34 1.87 -9.22
C LEU A 51 -5.24 0.73 -8.70
N THR A 52 -5.07 0.33 -7.45
CA THR A 52 -5.87 -0.75 -6.83
C THR A 52 -7.34 -0.38 -6.72
N GLN A 53 -7.66 0.88 -6.40
CA GLN A 53 -9.03 1.39 -6.36
C GLN A 53 -9.68 1.43 -7.75
N ALA A 54 -8.90 1.74 -8.78
CA ALA A 54 -9.36 1.78 -10.17
C ALA A 54 -9.61 0.38 -10.77
N ASP A 55 -9.22 -0.69 -10.07
CA ASP A 55 -9.41 -2.07 -10.51
C ASP A 55 -10.87 -2.51 -10.31
N PRO A 56 -11.63 -2.76 -11.40
CA PRO A 56 -13.06 -3.09 -11.29
C PRO A 56 -13.32 -4.42 -10.57
N ARG A 57 -12.31 -5.31 -10.50
CA ARG A 57 -12.39 -6.60 -9.77
C ARG A 57 -12.64 -6.39 -8.29
N TRP A 58 -12.23 -5.25 -7.73
CA TRP A 58 -12.32 -4.93 -6.31
C TRP A 58 -13.45 -3.96 -5.95
N SER A 59 -14.45 -3.81 -6.82
CA SER A 59 -15.60 -2.93 -6.59
C SER A 59 -16.29 -3.16 -5.24
N ALA A 60 -16.47 -4.42 -4.82
CA ALA A 60 -17.04 -4.79 -3.52
C ALA A 60 -16.12 -4.53 -2.30
N ARG A 61 -14.85 -4.20 -2.53
CA ARG A 61 -13.83 -3.93 -1.51
C ARG A 61 -13.40 -2.46 -1.48
N ARG A 62 -14.03 -1.59 -2.27
CA ARG A 62 -13.65 -0.16 -2.36
C ARG A 62 -13.60 0.52 -1.01
N TYR A 63 -14.57 0.29 -0.13
CA TYR A 63 -14.58 0.90 1.21
C TYR A 63 -13.33 0.57 2.03
N GLU A 64 -12.87 -0.69 1.97
CA GLU A 64 -11.64 -1.11 2.65
C GLU A 64 -10.42 -0.42 2.03
N ILE A 65 -10.31 -0.41 0.70
CA ILE A 65 -9.18 0.22 -0.02
C ILE A 65 -9.14 1.73 0.26
N HIS A 66 -10.30 2.39 0.28
CA HIS A 66 -10.42 3.79 0.66
C HIS A 66 -10.00 4.05 2.11
N ARG A 67 -10.40 3.17 3.03
CA ARG A 67 -10.00 3.27 4.44
C ARG A 67 -8.48 3.16 4.59
N VAL A 68 -7.85 2.22 3.90
CA VAL A 68 -6.38 2.08 3.90
C VAL A 68 -5.71 3.36 3.40
N ARG A 69 -6.23 3.96 2.32
CA ARG A 69 -5.73 5.23 1.78
C ARG A 69 -5.88 6.38 2.78
N GLU A 70 -7.05 6.53 3.39
CA GLU A 70 -7.32 7.55 4.39
C GLU A 70 -6.42 7.41 5.62
N SER A 71 -6.32 6.20 6.18
CA SER A 71 -5.46 5.90 7.32
C SER A 71 -3.98 6.11 7.00
N PHE A 72 -3.54 5.78 5.78
CA PHE A 72 -2.16 6.04 5.35
C PHE A 72 -1.86 7.54 5.27
N VAL A 73 -2.73 8.35 4.65
CA VAL A 73 -2.54 9.81 4.56
C VAL A 73 -2.56 10.45 5.95
N ASP A 74 -3.49 10.04 6.81
CA ASP A 74 -3.52 10.53 8.19
C ASP A 74 -2.22 10.19 8.93
N ALA A 75 -1.74 8.94 8.84
CA ALA A 75 -0.48 8.52 9.44
C ALA A 75 0.73 9.33 8.95
N VAL A 76 0.79 9.64 7.65
CA VAL A 76 1.81 10.53 7.06
C VAL A 76 1.74 11.95 7.64
N LEU A 77 0.54 12.45 7.91
CA LEU A 77 0.27 13.79 8.44
C LEU A 77 0.28 13.87 9.99
N GLY A 78 0.66 12.78 10.67
CA GLY A 78 0.81 12.74 12.13
C GLY A 78 -0.32 12.03 12.89
N GLY A 79 -1.24 11.37 12.19
CA GLY A 79 -2.15 10.36 12.76
C GLY A 79 -3.23 10.91 13.69
N LYS A 80 -3.78 12.09 13.42
CA LYS A 80 -4.72 12.75 14.35
C LYS A 80 -6.16 12.27 14.18
N GLU A 81 -6.57 11.92 12.97
CA GLU A 81 -7.97 11.58 12.68
C GLU A 81 -8.29 10.13 13.07
N TYR A 82 -7.40 9.20 12.74
CA TYR A 82 -7.62 7.76 12.94
C TYR A 82 -6.66 7.14 13.96
N GLY A 83 -5.63 7.87 14.41
CA GLY A 83 -4.65 7.36 15.38
C GLY A 83 -3.74 6.26 14.84
N SER A 84 -3.82 5.95 13.54
CA SER A 84 -3.01 4.91 12.90
C SER A 84 -1.62 5.43 12.56
N THR A 85 -0.63 4.57 12.66
CA THR A 85 0.77 4.85 12.30
C THR A 85 1.16 4.15 11.00
N LEU A 86 2.32 4.53 10.43
CA LEU A 86 2.87 3.79 9.28
C LEU A 86 3.21 2.33 9.64
N GLU A 87 3.49 2.04 10.90
CA GLU A 87 3.71 0.68 11.40
C GLU A 87 2.42 -0.14 11.42
N ASP A 88 1.30 0.45 11.83
CA ASP A 88 0.00 -0.24 11.79
C ASP A 88 -0.39 -0.62 10.37
N LEU A 89 -0.14 0.28 9.41
CA LEU A 89 -0.40 0.04 7.98
C LEU A 89 0.56 -1.00 7.39
N GLU A 90 1.84 -0.98 7.78
CA GLU A 90 2.82 -2.02 7.41
C GLU A 90 2.37 -3.39 7.93
N ASN A 91 1.95 -3.46 9.19
CA ASN A 91 1.44 -4.67 9.83
C ASN A 91 0.14 -5.18 9.17
N TYR A 92 -0.78 -4.29 8.80
CA TYR A 92 -1.98 -4.64 8.04
C TYR A 92 -1.63 -5.25 6.68
N CYS A 93 -0.60 -4.74 6.01
CA CYS A 93 -0.20 -5.23 4.69
C CYS A 93 0.59 -6.56 4.73
N MET A 94 1.27 -6.85 5.85
CA MET A 94 2.20 -7.99 5.97
C MET A 94 1.57 -9.36 5.67
N PRO A 95 0.36 -9.71 6.17
CA PRO A 95 -0.28 -10.98 5.82
C PRO A 95 -0.50 -11.16 4.31
N PHE A 96 -0.80 -10.07 3.59
CA PHE A 96 -0.98 -10.12 2.13
C PHE A 96 0.34 -10.39 1.40
N ALA A 97 1.45 -9.82 1.87
CA ALA A 97 2.78 -10.13 1.36
C ALA A 97 3.13 -11.62 1.56
N MET A 98 2.81 -12.19 2.72
CA MET A 98 3.01 -13.62 3.00
C MET A 98 2.17 -14.51 2.08
N VAL A 99 0.90 -14.16 1.86
CA VAL A 99 0.02 -14.88 0.93
C VAL A 99 0.52 -14.76 -0.51
N SER A 100 0.94 -13.56 -0.93
CA SER A 100 1.56 -13.32 -2.24
C SER A 100 2.78 -14.21 -2.46
N MET A 101 3.69 -14.28 -1.48
CA MET A 101 4.88 -15.13 -1.55
C MET A 101 4.52 -16.60 -1.71
N ARG A 102 3.59 -17.12 -0.90
CA ARG A 102 3.13 -18.52 -1.00
C ARG A 102 2.53 -18.84 -2.35
N ARG A 103 1.74 -17.92 -2.93
CA ARG A 103 1.14 -18.09 -4.27
C ARG A 103 2.19 -18.18 -5.36
N ARG A 104 3.29 -17.42 -5.25
CA ARG A 104 4.40 -17.46 -6.22
C ARG A 104 5.27 -18.71 -6.08
N MET A 105 5.43 -19.24 -4.87
CA MET A 105 6.21 -20.46 -4.63
C MET A 105 5.47 -21.74 -5.00
N GLY A 106 4.14 -21.70 -5.05
CA GLY A 106 3.29 -22.84 -5.45
C GLY A 106 2.75 -22.77 -6.88
N ALA A 107 3.21 -21.81 -7.69
CA ALA A 107 2.84 -21.63 -9.10
C ALA A 107 3.97 -22.08 -10.04
#